data_AF-A0A9Q6F267-F1
#
_entry.id   AF-A0A9Q6F267-F1
#
_cell.length_a   1.000
_cell.length_b   1.000
_cell.length_c   1.000
_cell.angle_alpha   90.00
_cell.angle_beta   90.00
_cell.angle_gamma   90.00
#
_symmetry.space_group_name_H-M   'P 1'
#
loop_
_entity.id
_entity.type
_entity.pdbx_description
1 polymer ?
#
loop_
_entity_poly.entity_id
_entity_poly.type
_entity_poly.pdbx_seq_one_letter_code
_entity_poly.pdbx_strand_id
1 'polypeptide(L)'
;MECKDDKKNELSKKEEIINQAMDHLFQSSALGNLLHGFQNLIDSSFKDVQTTIDVRESDDGLYVDITIPATFRDGEILIDIKSRYLHVTLQEKQKEQNASTLTSMTRTVQLPYEVHQKEMVTSWSEQTMTLFFPTNKHE
;
A
#
# COMPACT_ATOMS: atom_id res chain seq x y z
N MET A 1 22.33 -16.38 33.69
CA MET A 1 20.99 -15.87 33.32
C MET A 1 21.06 -15.58 31.83
N GLU A 2 20.82 -16.55 30.95
CA GLU A 2 20.98 -16.38 29.50
C GLU A 2 20.15 -17.44 28.76
N CYS A 3 18.88 -17.13 28.53
CA CYS A 3 17.96 -17.88 27.66
C CYS A 3 17.02 -16.86 26.97
N LYS A 4 17.58 -15.90 26.23
CA LYS A 4 16.76 -14.91 25.50
C LYS A 4 17.13 -14.70 24.02
N ASP A 5 18.30 -15.15 23.55
CA ASP A 5 18.72 -14.90 22.17
C ASP A 5 18.17 -15.89 21.13
N ASP A 6 17.95 -17.16 21.47
CA ASP A 6 17.52 -18.17 20.49
C ASP A 6 16.11 -17.95 19.95
N LYS A 7 15.21 -17.33 20.73
CA LYS A 7 13.82 -17.05 20.29
C LYS A 7 13.74 -15.95 19.24
N LYS A 8 14.66 -14.99 19.25
CA LYS A 8 14.61 -13.83 18.34
C LYS A 8 15.10 -14.23 16.93
N ASN A 9 16.09 -15.11 16.87
CA ASN A 9 16.66 -15.63 15.62
C ASN A 9 15.67 -16.55 14.87
N GLU A 10 14.91 -17.37 15.59
CA GLU A 10 13.88 -18.24 14.99
C GLU A 10 12.68 -17.47 14.44
N LEU A 11 12.37 -16.28 14.98
CA LEU A 11 11.30 -15.41 14.47
C LEU A 11 11.72 -14.71 13.17
N SER A 12 12.95 -14.17 13.10
CA SER A 12 13.47 -13.58 11.86
C SER A 12 13.55 -14.59 10.72
N LYS A 13 14.00 -15.83 10.98
CA LYS A 13 14.04 -16.88 9.94
C LYS A 13 12.65 -17.24 9.42
N LYS A 14 11.62 -17.21 10.28
CA LYS A 14 10.24 -17.46 9.86
C LYS A 14 9.68 -16.32 9.02
N GLU A 15 10.00 -15.07 9.37
CA GLU A 15 9.64 -13.89 8.57
C GLU A 15 10.29 -13.92 7.19
N GLU A 16 11.57 -14.30 7.10
CA GLU A 16 12.27 -14.49 5.83
C GLU A 16 11.62 -15.57 4.95
N ILE A 17 11.25 -16.72 5.52
CA ILE A 17 10.58 -17.80 4.79
C ILE A 17 9.19 -17.35 4.29
N ILE A 18 8.44 -16.60 5.10
CA ILE A 18 7.14 -16.05 4.72
C ILE A 18 7.29 -15.01 3.60
N ASN A 19 8.27 -14.11 3.71
CA ASN A 19 8.56 -13.11 2.69
C ASN A 19 8.98 -13.75 1.36
N GLN A 20 9.86 -14.75 1.40
CA GLN A 20 10.28 -15.49 0.20
C GLN A 20 9.12 -16.26 -0.44
N ALA A 21 8.24 -16.87 0.38
CA ALA A 21 7.06 -17.55 -0.13
C ALA A 21 6.08 -16.55 -0.76
N MET A 22 5.89 -15.37 -0.16
CA MET A 22 5.08 -14.31 -0.74
C MET A 22 5.68 -13.82 -2.07
N ASP A 23 6.97 -13.50 -2.12
CA ASP A 23 7.64 -13.07 -3.35
C ASP A 23 7.52 -14.12 -4.46
N HIS A 24 7.70 -15.40 -4.14
CA HIS A 24 7.50 -16.48 -5.11
C HIS A 24 6.03 -16.62 -5.54
N LEU A 25 5.07 -16.41 -4.64
CA LEU A 25 3.65 -16.45 -4.96
C LEU A 25 3.22 -15.26 -5.83
N PHE A 26 3.75 -14.06 -5.59
CA PHE A 26 3.50 -12.86 -6.41
C PHE A 26 4.21 -12.92 -7.76
N GLN A 27 5.42 -13.50 -7.82
CA GLN A 27 6.14 -13.76 -9.08
C GLN A 27 5.55 -14.93 -9.87
N SER A 28 4.82 -15.84 -9.22
CA SER A 28 4.10 -16.90 -9.91
C SER A 28 2.92 -16.29 -10.68
N SER A 29 3.05 -16.29 -12.01
CA SER A 29 2.13 -15.66 -12.96
C SER A 29 0.64 -15.99 -12.73
N ALA A 30 0.32 -17.14 -12.13
CA ALA A 30 -1.06 -17.55 -11.87
C ALA A 30 -1.76 -16.69 -10.79
N LEU A 31 -1.10 -16.36 -9.68
CA LEU A 31 -1.69 -15.53 -8.63
C LEU A 31 -1.59 -14.03 -8.97
N GLY A 32 -0.51 -13.61 -9.62
CA GLY A 32 -0.40 -12.25 -10.20
C GLY A 32 -1.53 -11.95 -11.18
N ASN A 33 -1.83 -12.87 -12.11
CA ASN A 33 -2.95 -12.72 -13.05
C ASN A 33 -4.32 -12.79 -12.37
N LEU A 34 -4.46 -13.58 -11.29
CA LEU A 34 -5.70 -13.63 -10.50
C LEU A 34 -5.90 -12.37 -9.66
N LEU A 35 -4.83 -11.78 -9.11
CA LEU A 35 -4.87 -10.50 -8.41
C LEU A 35 -5.14 -9.34 -9.37
N HIS A 36 -4.54 -9.33 -10.56
CA HIS A 36 -4.92 -8.43 -11.64
C HIS A 36 -6.37 -8.64 -12.09
N GLY A 37 -6.84 -9.89 -12.16
CA GLY A 37 -8.24 -10.21 -12.45
C GLY A 37 -9.21 -9.76 -11.35
N PHE A 38 -8.82 -9.88 -10.08
CA PHE A 38 -9.57 -9.37 -8.94
C PHE A 38 -9.58 -7.84 -8.90
N GLN A 39 -8.45 -7.23 -9.24
CA GLN A 39 -8.32 -5.79 -9.40
C GLN A 39 -9.29 -5.28 -10.47
N ASN A 40 -9.39 -5.94 -11.63
CA ASN A 40 -10.34 -5.60 -12.69
C ASN A 40 -11.81 -5.80 -12.29
N LEU A 41 -12.10 -6.78 -11.43
CA LEU A 41 -13.46 -7.02 -10.92
C LEU A 41 -13.86 -6.04 -9.81
N ILE A 42 -12.93 -5.58 -8.97
CA ILE A 42 -13.16 -4.56 -7.94
C ILE A 42 -13.21 -3.15 -8.56
N ASP A 43 -12.41 -2.88 -9.60
CA ASP A 43 -12.44 -1.63 -10.36
C ASP A 43 -13.80 -1.39 -11.06
N SER A 44 -14.68 -2.41 -11.13
CA SER A 44 -16.00 -2.32 -11.77
C SER A 44 -16.99 -1.36 -11.11
N SER A 45 -16.68 -0.85 -9.89
CA SER A 45 -17.50 0.16 -9.20
C SER A 45 -16.95 1.59 -9.29
N PHE A 46 -15.73 1.77 -9.80
CA PHE A 46 -15.09 3.08 -10.06
C PHE A 46 -14.70 3.15 -11.54
N LYS A 47 -15.68 3.07 -12.45
CA LYS A 47 -15.45 2.94 -13.89
C LYS A 47 -14.72 4.12 -14.57
N ASP A 48 -14.65 5.29 -13.91
CA ASP A 48 -14.10 6.52 -14.52
C ASP A 48 -13.06 7.22 -13.65
N VAL A 49 -12.44 6.50 -12.71
CA VAL A 49 -11.72 7.14 -11.62
C VAL A 49 -10.34 6.50 -11.43
N GLN A 50 -9.34 7.06 -12.13
CA GLN A 50 -7.95 6.60 -12.06
C GLN A 50 -7.25 7.23 -10.85
N THR A 51 -7.33 6.58 -9.70
CA THR A 51 -6.32 6.80 -8.64
C THR A 51 -4.96 6.41 -9.21
N THR A 52 -4.07 7.38 -9.40
CA THR A 52 -2.67 7.12 -9.81
C THR A 52 -1.79 7.01 -8.58
N ILE A 53 -0.76 6.17 -8.69
CA ILE A 53 0.28 6.04 -7.66
C ILE A 53 1.62 6.16 -8.37
N ASP A 54 2.31 7.26 -8.13
CA ASP A 54 3.60 7.57 -8.75
C ASP A 54 4.70 7.51 -7.69
N VAL A 55 5.74 6.72 -7.96
CA VAL A 55 6.87 6.52 -7.04
C VAL A 55 8.08 7.28 -7.56
N ARG A 56 8.63 8.19 -6.75
CA ARG A 56 9.79 9.03 -7.09
C ARG A 56 10.85 8.91 -6.01
N GLU A 57 12.06 8.56 -6.41
CA GLU A 57 13.22 8.54 -5.52
C GLU A 57 14.00 9.84 -5.64
N SER A 58 14.49 10.36 -4.52
CA SER A 58 15.27 11.59 -4.41
C SER A 58 16.38 11.41 -3.37
N ASP A 59 17.35 12.32 -3.34
CA ASP A 59 18.52 12.24 -2.45
C ASP A 59 18.17 12.26 -0.95
N ASP A 60 16.97 12.72 -0.62
CA ASP A 60 16.43 12.87 0.73
C ASP A 60 15.42 11.79 1.11
N GLY A 61 14.91 10.99 0.16
CA GLY A 61 13.91 9.99 0.46
C GLY A 61 13.13 9.45 -0.73
N LEU A 62 12.18 8.59 -0.40
CA LEU A 62 11.18 8.06 -1.32
C LEU A 62 9.89 8.87 -1.20
N TYR A 63 9.41 9.35 -2.34
CA TYR A 63 8.10 9.97 -2.47
C TYR A 63 7.13 9.01 -3.16
N VAL A 64 5.93 8.89 -2.62
CA VAL A 64 4.82 8.21 -3.26
C VAL A 64 3.66 9.18 -3.37
N ASP A 65 3.37 9.62 -4.58
CA ASP A 65 2.28 10.54 -4.88
C ASP A 65 1.05 9.73 -5.27
N ILE A 66 -0.02 9.91 -4.52
CA ILE A 66 -1.30 9.23 -4.72
C ILE A 66 -2.31 10.28 -5.14
N THR A 67 -2.71 10.25 -6.41
CA THR A 67 -3.75 11.15 -6.91
C THR A 67 -5.11 10.62 -6.50
N ILE A 68 -5.77 11.35 -5.61
CA ILE A 68 -7.09 11.05 -5.12
C ILE A 68 -8.14 11.66 -6.05
N PRO A 69 -9.10 10.86 -6.52
CA PRO A 69 -10.15 11.33 -7.40
C PRO A 69 -10.97 12.49 -6.84
N ALA A 70 -11.30 13.47 -7.68
CA ALA A 70 -12.21 14.56 -7.31
C ALA A 70 -13.63 14.08 -6.91
N THR A 71 -14.00 12.89 -7.37
CA THR A 71 -15.28 12.25 -7.04
C THR A 71 -15.28 11.63 -5.65
N PHE A 72 -14.10 11.38 -5.06
CA PHE A 72 -13.98 10.81 -3.71
C PHE A 72 -14.43 11.84 -2.67
N ARG A 73 -15.50 11.54 -1.94
CA ARG A 73 -16.13 12.42 -0.96
C ARG A 73 -16.50 11.63 0.28
N ASP A 74 -16.22 12.20 1.46
CA ASP A 74 -16.66 11.61 2.75
C ASP A 74 -16.25 10.13 2.89
N GLY A 75 -14.96 9.87 2.70
CA GLY A 75 -14.36 8.54 2.71
C GLY A 75 -13.10 8.45 3.56
N GLU A 76 -12.63 7.22 3.75
CA GLU A 76 -11.42 6.87 4.48
C GLU A 76 -10.32 6.45 3.51
N ILE A 77 -9.09 6.92 3.76
CA ILE A 77 -7.90 6.50 3.04
C ILE A 77 -7.04 5.69 3.99
N LEU A 78 -6.89 4.39 3.71
CA LEU A 78 -6.11 3.47 4.51
C LEU A 78 -4.78 3.17 3.81
N ILE A 79 -3.70 3.35 4.56
CA ILE A 79 -2.34 3.09 4.11
C ILE A 79 -1.75 1.96 4.97
N ASP A 80 -1.38 0.86 4.32
CA ASP A 80 -0.73 -0.29 4.95
C ASP A 80 0.55 -0.62 4.19
N ILE A 81 1.64 -0.86 4.92
CA ILE A 81 2.96 -1.18 4.35
C ILE A 81 3.40 -2.52 4.90
N LYS A 82 3.63 -3.47 3.99
CA LYS A 82 4.11 -4.81 4.31
C LYS A 82 5.35 -5.12 3.49
N SER A 83 6.49 -5.21 4.15
CA SER A 83 7.81 -5.36 3.53
C SER A 83 8.03 -4.24 2.49
N ARG A 84 7.99 -4.55 1.20
CA ARG A 84 8.14 -3.59 0.09
C ARG A 84 6.84 -3.24 -0.61
N TYR A 85 5.69 -3.67 -0.11
CA TYR A 85 4.41 -3.45 -0.76
C TYR A 85 3.61 -2.39 0.00
N LEU A 86 3.24 -1.33 -0.71
CA LEU A 86 2.34 -0.29 -0.23
C LEU A 86 0.93 -0.60 -0.73
N HIS A 87 0.00 -0.75 0.21
CA HIS A 87 -1.42 -0.91 -0.05
C HIS A 87 -2.15 0.40 0.27
N VAL A 88 -2.83 0.95 -0.74
CA VAL A 88 -3.65 2.16 -0.64
C VAL A 88 -5.09 1.75 -0.84
N THR A 89 -5.94 1.96 0.17
CA THR A 89 -7.37 1.68 0.07
C THR A 89 -8.18 2.95 0.25
N LEU A 90 -9.03 3.27 -0.72
CA LEU A 90 -10.04 4.32 -0.65
C LEU A 90 -11.38 3.68 -0.34
N GLN A 91 -12.04 4.09 0.74
CA GLN A 91 -13.36 3.62 1.13
C GLN A 91 -14.33 4.79 1.21
N GLU A 92 -15.42 4.76 0.45
CA GLU A 92 -16.41 5.83 0.40
C GLU A 92 -17.80 5.29 0.77
N LYS A 93 -18.48 6.01 1.66
CA LYS A 93 -19.87 5.72 2.05
C LYS A 93 -20.80 6.55 1.17
N GLN A 94 -21.38 5.93 0.15
CA GLN A 94 -22.40 6.57 -0.66
C GLN A 94 -23.76 6.46 0.02
N LYS A 95 -24.35 7.60 0.37
CA LYS A 95 -25.74 7.69 0.79
C LYS A 95 -26.60 7.98 -0.44
N GLU A 96 -27.19 6.94 -1.02
CA GLU A 96 -28.31 7.12 -1.93
C GLU A 96 -29.62 7.14 -1.13
N GLN A 97 -30.65 7.81 -1.68
CA GLN A 97 -31.86 8.25 -0.96
C GLN A 97 -32.62 7.16 -0.17
N ASN A 98 -32.33 5.87 -0.37
CA ASN A 98 -32.90 4.75 0.40
C ASN A 98 -31.91 3.63 0.76
N ALA A 99 -30.60 3.78 0.49
CA ALA A 99 -29.60 2.74 0.79
C ALA A 99 -28.20 3.35 1.00
N SER A 100 -27.47 2.83 1.98
CA SER A 100 -26.04 3.11 2.15
C SER A 100 -25.22 2.05 1.43
N THR A 101 -24.47 2.45 0.41
CA THR A 101 -23.54 1.57 -0.30
C THR A 101 -22.11 1.93 0.11
N LEU A 102 -21.33 0.94 0.53
CA LEU A 102 -19.89 1.11 0.76
C LEU A 102 -19.16 0.76 -0.53
N THR A 103 -18.44 1.72 -1.09
CA THR A 103 -17.55 1.50 -2.23
C THR A 103 -16.11 1.48 -1.71
N SER A 104 -15.30 0.54 -2.21
CA SER A 104 -13.90 0.41 -1.79
C SER A 104 -13.04 0.10 -3.00
N MET A 105 -11.89 0.75 -3.08
CA MET A 105 -10.87 0.53 -4.10
C MET A 105 -9.52 0.36 -3.41
N THR A 106 -8.85 -0.76 -3.64
CA THR A 106 -7.49 -0.99 -3.15
C THR A 106 -6.52 -1.03 -4.31
N ARG A 107 -5.41 -0.30 -4.23
CA ARG A 107 -4.28 -0.37 -5.16
C ARG A 107 -3.04 -0.78 -4.39
N THR A 108 -2.24 -1.67 -4.97
CA THR A 108 -0.98 -2.11 -4.38
C THR A 108 0.16 -1.72 -5.32
N VAL A 109 1.22 -1.12 -4.78
CA VAL A 109 2.46 -0.82 -5.51
C VAL A 109 3.66 -1.40 -4.79
N GLN A 110 4.65 -1.87 -5.56
CA GLN A 110 5.93 -2.32 -5.02
C GLN A 110 6.88 -1.13 -4.93
N LEU A 111 7.45 -0.90 -3.76
CA LEU A 111 8.43 0.13 -3.47
C LEU A 111 9.85 -0.35 -3.84
N PRO A 112 10.77 0.56 -4.20
CA PRO A 112 12.15 0.22 -4.58
C PRO A 112 12.98 -0.42 -3.46
N TYR A 113 12.60 -0.18 -2.20
CA TYR A 113 13.21 -0.78 -1.00
C TYR A 113 12.19 -0.80 0.15
N GLU A 114 12.54 -1.48 1.25
CA GLU A 114 11.70 -1.52 2.44
C GLU A 114 11.66 -0.17 3.13
N VAL A 115 10.46 0.25 3.56
CA VAL A 115 10.26 1.50 4.29
C VAL A 115 9.47 1.23 5.57
N HIS A 116 9.65 2.08 6.58
CA HIS A 116 8.94 1.94 7.84
C HIS A 116 7.82 2.97 7.96
N GLN A 117 6.59 2.49 8.17
CA GLN A 117 5.42 3.37 8.31
C GLN A 117 5.56 4.38 9.47
N LYS A 118 6.38 4.09 10.48
CA LYS A 118 6.65 5.00 11.61
C LYS A 118 7.42 6.27 11.21
N GLU A 119 8.16 6.21 10.12
CA GLU A 119 9.00 7.31 9.61
C GLU A 119 8.29 8.07 8.47
N MET A 120 7.10 7.60 8.07
CA MET A 120 6.32 8.17 7.00
C MET A 120 5.81 9.56 7.38
N VAL A 121 6.08 10.53 6.52
CA VAL A 121 5.50 11.86 6.57
C VAL A 121 4.45 11.97 5.48
N THR A 122 3.23 12.34 5.86
CA THR A 122 2.13 12.55 4.91
C THR A 122 1.93 14.04 4.69
N SER A 123 1.78 14.43 3.43
CA SER A 123 1.34 15.77 3.05
C SER A 123 0.22 15.70 2.03
N TRP A 124 -0.56 16.77 1.95
CA TRP A 124 -1.68 16.87 1.02
C TRP A 124 -1.56 18.17 0.24
N SER A 125 -1.61 18.08 -1.09
CA SER A 125 -1.63 19.22 -1.98
C SER A 125 -2.66 18.98 -3.07
N GLU A 126 -3.65 19.89 -3.16
CA GLU A 126 -4.75 19.80 -4.13
C GLU A 126 -5.50 18.46 -4.06
N GLN A 127 -5.27 17.57 -5.03
CA GLN A 127 -5.85 16.23 -5.14
C GLN A 127 -4.82 15.13 -4.93
N THR A 128 -3.60 15.47 -4.52
CA THR A 128 -2.50 14.52 -4.36
C THR A 128 -2.13 14.39 -2.89
N MET A 129 -2.17 13.16 -2.40
CA MET A 129 -1.58 12.78 -1.13
C MET A 129 -0.16 12.29 -1.39
N THR A 130 0.83 12.94 -0.79
CA THR A 130 2.22 12.54 -0.89
C THR A 130 2.66 11.86 0.40
N LEU A 131 3.08 10.60 0.28
CA LEU A 131 3.76 9.86 1.33
C LEU A 131 5.26 10.01 1.12
N PHE A 132 5.96 10.55 2.10
CA PHE A 132 7.41 10.69 2.09
C PHE A 132 8.03 9.76 3.12
N PHE A 133 9.00 8.96 2.68
CA PHE A 133 9.81 8.10 3.53
C PHE A 133 11.24 8.65 3.48
N PRO A 134 11.72 9.33 4.54
CA PRO A 134 13.04 9.90 4.54
C PRO A 134 14.08 8.78 4.42
N THR A 135 15.08 8.99 3.56
CA THR A 135 16.27 8.15 3.60
C THR A 135 17.01 8.55 4.86
N ASN A 136 16.93 7.73 5.90
CA ASN A 136 17.79 7.89 7.07
C ASN A 136 19.24 7.77 6.60
N LYS A 137 19.89 8.90 6.28
CA LYS A 137 21.35 9.02 6.20
C LYS A 137 21.95 8.99 7.60
N HIS A 138 21.48 8.07 8.44
CA HIS A 138 22.12 7.74 9.69
C HIS A 138 22.89 6.45 9.47
N GLU A 139 24.19 6.66 9.19
CA GLU A 139 25.29 5.72 9.39
C GLU A 139 25.14 4.89 10.68
#